data_AF-A0A535CI11-F1
#
_entry.id   AF-A0A535CI11-F1
#
_cell.length_a   1.000
_cell.length_b   1.000
_cell.length_c   1.000
_cell.angle_alpha   90.00
_cell.angle_beta   90.00
_cell.angle_gamma   90.00
#
_symmetry.space_group_name_H-M   'P 1'
#
loop_
_entity.id
_entity.type
_entity.pdbx_description
1 polymer ?
#
loop_
_entity_poly.entity_id
_entity_poly.type
_entity_poly.pdbx_seq_one_letter_code
_entity_poly.pdbx_strand_id
1 'polypeptide(L)'
;MLDLTGIPVVDNHCHPVLLNQHLDGVQFRGYCTEATDAIFAEEHIPNTVYYLWLLRQMAIFYGCERDEETILEVRNKLATDALIEHLFRAANIDAATGDSDAATHPAIR
;
A
#
# COMPACT_ATOMS: atom_id res chain seq x y z
N MET A 1 -21.70 9.31 -18.69
CA MET A 1 -20.75 8.37 -18.06
C MET A 1 -21.41 7.85 -16.79
N LEU A 2 -21.33 6.55 -16.53
CA LEU A 2 -21.92 5.95 -15.34
C LEU A 2 -21.02 6.23 -14.12
N ASP A 3 -21.61 6.73 -13.04
CA ASP A 3 -20.91 6.94 -11.77
C ASP A 3 -21.04 5.68 -10.91
N LEU A 4 -19.90 5.11 -10.52
CA LEU A 4 -19.80 3.89 -9.72
C LEU A 4 -19.20 4.15 -8.33
N THR A 5 -18.86 5.40 -8.00
CA THR A 5 -18.10 5.75 -6.79
C THR A 5 -18.84 5.40 -5.49
N GLY A 6 -20.17 5.36 -5.52
CA GLY A 6 -21.00 4.97 -4.39
C GLY A 6 -21.19 3.45 -4.20
N ILE A 7 -20.67 2.62 -5.09
CA ILE A 7 -20.79 1.15 -5.00
C ILE A 7 -19.64 0.62 -4.13
N PRO A 8 -19.92 -0.03 -2.98
CA PRO A 8 -18.87 -0.63 -2.17
C PRO A 8 -18.16 -1.76 -2.90
N VAL A 9 -16.84 -1.84 -2.69
CA VAL A 9 -15.97 -2.86 -3.25
C VAL A 9 -15.94 -4.08 -2.32
N VAL A 10 -16.12 -5.26 -2.91
CA VAL A 10 -15.77 -6.53 -2.26
C VAL A 10 -14.53 -7.05 -2.95
N ASP A 11 -13.40 -7.04 -2.25
CA ASP A 11 -12.14 -7.56 -2.76
C ASP A 11 -12.08 -9.07 -2.60
N ASN A 12 -12.27 -9.80 -3.70
CA ASN A 12 -12.32 -11.26 -3.68
C ASN A 12 -10.92 -11.91 -3.59
N HIS A 13 -9.83 -11.16 -3.73
CA HIS A 13 -8.50 -11.75 -3.72
C HIS A 13 -7.45 -10.74 -3.25
N CYS A 14 -7.16 -10.79 -1.95
CA CYS A 14 -6.11 -10.01 -1.36
C CYS A 14 -5.18 -10.88 -0.50
N HIS A 15 -4.07 -10.28 -0.05
CA HIS A 15 -3.22 -10.89 0.96
C HIS A 15 -3.55 -10.34 2.35
N PRO A 16 -3.28 -11.12 3.42
CA PRO A 16 -3.36 -10.59 4.78
C PRO A 16 -2.42 -9.40 4.98
N VAL A 17 -2.89 -8.38 5.70
CA VAL A 17 -2.07 -7.23 6.06
C VAL A 17 -1.05 -7.64 7.13
N LEU A 18 0.21 -7.23 6.99
CA LEU A 18 1.24 -7.48 8.00
C LEU A 18 0.90 -6.77 9.31
N LEU A 19 1.16 -7.44 10.45
CA LEU A 19 0.89 -6.90 11.79
C LEU A 19 1.67 -5.62 12.11
N ASN A 20 2.86 -5.48 11.53
CA ASN A 20 3.65 -4.26 11.63
C ASN A 20 3.65 -3.56 10.28
N GLN A 21 3.00 -2.39 10.24
CA GLN A 21 2.98 -1.52 9.07
C GLN A 21 3.95 -0.33 9.16
N HIS A 22 4.83 -0.27 10.15
CA HIS A 22 5.92 0.71 10.15
C HIS A 22 6.98 0.27 9.14
N LEU A 23 7.22 1.08 8.12
CA LEU A 23 8.11 0.74 7.00
C LEU A 23 9.16 1.83 6.76
N ASP A 24 10.36 1.42 6.36
CA ASP A 24 11.29 2.32 5.68
C ASP A 24 10.97 2.45 4.17
N GLY A 25 11.74 3.30 3.47
CA GLY A 25 11.55 3.54 2.04
C GLY A 25 11.75 2.30 1.17
N VAL A 26 12.71 1.43 1.49
CA VAL A 26 12.99 0.22 0.71
C VAL A 26 11.86 -0.79 0.89
N GLN A 27 11.41 -1.01 2.12
CA GLN A 27 10.28 -1.89 2.44
C GLN A 27 8.99 -1.40 1.77
N PHE A 28 8.74 -0.09 1.80
CA PHE A 28 7.56 0.49 1.16
C PHE A 28 7.57 0.32 -0.36
N ARG A 29 8.73 0.54 -1.00
CA ARG A 29 8.92 0.27 -2.43
C ARG A 29 8.83 -1.22 -2.76
N GLY A 30 9.20 -2.09 -1.81
CA GLY A 30 9.04 -3.53 -1.91
C GLY A 30 7.60 -3.97 -2.19
N TYR A 31 6.60 -3.25 -1.67
CA TYR A 31 5.18 -3.53 -1.98
C TYR A 31 4.79 -3.27 -3.45
N CYS A 32 5.66 -2.64 -4.23
CA CYS A 32 5.40 -2.30 -5.63
C CYS A 32 6.11 -3.24 -6.61
N THR A 33 6.69 -4.34 -6.16
CA THR A 33 7.43 -5.30 -6.99
C THR A 33 7.26 -6.74 -6.52
N GLU A 34 7.28 -7.69 -7.46
CA GLU A 34 7.40 -9.13 -7.20
C GLU A 34 8.87 -9.60 -7.22
N ALA A 35 9.81 -8.72 -7.56
CA ALA A 35 11.23 -9.04 -7.61
C ALA A 35 11.79 -9.23 -6.19
N THR A 36 12.57 -10.29 -6.01
CA THR A 36 13.16 -10.64 -4.70
C THR A 36 14.48 -9.93 -4.41
N ASP A 37 15.13 -9.35 -5.42
CA ASP A 37 16.39 -8.63 -5.25
C ASP A 37 16.12 -7.17 -4.84
N ALA A 38 16.72 -6.73 -3.73
CA ALA A 38 16.54 -5.40 -3.16
C ALA A 38 16.88 -4.27 -4.14
N ILE A 39 17.77 -4.51 -5.13
CA ILE A 39 18.12 -3.50 -6.14
C ILE A 39 16.90 -2.97 -6.89
N PHE A 40 15.85 -3.78 -7.05
CA PHE A 40 14.62 -3.33 -7.69
C PHE A 40 13.91 -2.28 -6.85
N ALA A 41 13.74 -2.55 -5.55
CA ALA A 41 13.13 -1.60 -4.64
C ALA A 41 14.01 -0.34 -4.52
N GLU A 42 15.33 -0.48 -4.46
CA GLU A 42 16.27 0.63 -4.28
C GLU A 42 16.38 1.54 -5.52
N GLU A 43 16.55 0.98 -6.71
CA GLU A 43 16.94 1.74 -7.90
C GLU A 43 15.85 1.81 -8.97
N HIS A 44 15.00 0.79 -9.09
CA HIS A 44 14.06 0.67 -10.22
C HIS A 44 12.65 1.18 -9.89
N ILE A 45 12.10 0.81 -8.74
CA ILE A 45 10.75 1.22 -8.31
C ILE A 45 10.53 2.74 -8.29
N PRO A 46 11.48 3.57 -7.79
CA PRO A 46 11.32 5.03 -7.79
C PRO A 46 11.02 5.62 -9.18
N ASN A 47 11.42 4.94 -10.24
CA ASN A 47 11.31 5.40 -11.63
C ASN A 47 10.08 4.84 -12.36
N THR A 48 9.24 4.03 -11.70
CA THR A 48 8.06 3.43 -12.33
C THR A 48 6.88 4.40 -12.35
N VAL A 49 6.07 4.34 -13.41
CA VAL A 49 4.86 5.17 -13.53
C VAL A 49 3.87 4.88 -12.39
N TYR A 50 3.74 3.61 -12.00
CA TYR A 50 2.89 3.20 -10.89
C TYR A 50 3.32 3.86 -9.59
N TYR A 51 4.61 3.81 -9.25
CA TYR A 51 5.11 4.38 -8.00
C TYR A 51 4.96 5.91 -7.95
N LEU A 52 5.29 6.60 -9.04
CA LEU A 52 5.10 8.05 -9.15
C LEU A 52 3.62 8.46 -9.03
N TRP A 53 2.71 7.64 -9.59
CA TRP A 53 1.28 7.83 -9.43
C TRP A 53 0.82 7.56 -8.00
N LEU A 54 1.32 6.49 -7.37
CA LEU A 54 1.02 6.14 -5.98
C LEU A 54 1.41 7.27 -5.03
N LEU A 55 2.64 7.80 -5.13
CA LEU A 55 3.07 8.94 -4.31
C LEU A 55 2.16 10.15 -4.49
N ARG A 56 1.69 10.42 -5.72
CA ARG A 56 0.70 11.47 -5.98
C ARG A 56 -0.63 11.21 -5.28
N GLN A 57 -1.16 9.98 -5.33
CA GLN A 57 -2.43 9.65 -4.67
C GLN A 57 -2.30 9.72 -3.15
N MET A 58 -1.20 9.21 -2.62
CA MET A 58 -0.93 9.18 -1.17
C MET A 58 -0.74 10.59 -0.61
N ALA A 59 -0.05 11.48 -1.33
CA ALA A 59 0.06 12.88 -0.95
C ALA A 59 -1.31 13.57 -0.85
N ILE A 60 -2.19 13.34 -1.84
CA ILE A 60 -3.57 13.86 -1.82
C ILE A 60 -4.36 13.27 -0.65
N PHE A 61 -4.27 11.96 -0.46
CA PHE A 61 -4.99 11.23 0.58
C PHE A 61 -4.61 11.69 1.99
N TYR A 62 -3.31 11.83 2.27
CA TYR A 62 -2.81 12.28 3.57
C TYR A 62 -2.76 13.80 3.73
N GLY A 63 -2.99 14.57 2.66
CA GLY A 63 -2.89 16.02 2.67
C GLY A 63 -1.47 16.52 3.00
N CYS A 64 -0.45 15.87 2.43
CA CYS A 64 0.96 16.18 2.66
C CYS A 64 1.73 16.39 1.36
N GLU A 65 3.02 16.70 1.45
CA GLU A 65 3.88 16.92 0.29
C GLU A 65 4.05 15.63 -0.54
N ARG A 66 4.26 15.81 -1.85
CA ARG A 66 4.40 14.70 -2.80
C ARG A 66 5.84 14.19 -2.87
N ASP A 67 6.35 13.75 -1.74
CA ASP A 67 7.63 13.08 -1.58
C ASP A 67 7.49 11.86 -0.66
N GLU A 68 8.32 10.84 -0.89
CA GLU A 68 8.23 9.56 -0.19
C GLU A 68 8.48 9.69 1.32
N GLU A 69 9.46 10.49 1.71
CA GLU A 69 9.85 10.68 3.11
C GLU A 69 8.68 11.23 3.93
N THR A 70 8.08 12.34 3.48
CA THR A 70 6.92 12.96 4.14
C THR A 70 5.73 12.02 4.20
N ILE A 71 5.45 11.28 3.11
CA ILE A 71 4.34 10.32 3.07
C ILE A 71 4.56 9.20 4.10
N LEU A 72 5.78 8.66 4.19
CA LEU A 72 6.11 7.61 5.15
C LEU A 72 6.07 8.12 6.59
N GLU A 73 6.54 9.34 6.85
CA GLU A 73 6.43 9.94 8.17
C GLU A 73 4.98 10.07 8.64
N VAL A 74 4.07 10.51 7.76
CA VAL A 74 2.63 10.61 8.10
C VAL A 74 2.03 9.23 8.29
N ARG A 75 2.31 8.30 7.37
CA ARG A 75 1.81 6.92 7.42
C ARG A 75 2.27 6.19 8.68
N ASN A 76 3.55 6.29 9.04
CA ASN A 76 4.15 5.59 10.19
C ASN A 76 3.75 6.16 11.56
N LYS A 77 3.09 7.33 11.61
CA LYS A 77 2.46 7.85 12.84
C LYS A 77 1.15 7.16 13.19
N LEU A 78 0.53 6.46 12.22
CA LEU A 78 -0.71 5.73 12.43
C LEU A 78 -0.42 4.34 13.00
N ALA A 79 -1.21 3.92 13.98
CA ALA A 79 -1.26 2.52 14.38
C ALA A 79 -1.79 1.66 13.22
N THR A 80 -1.41 0.39 13.18
CA THR A 80 -1.70 -0.50 12.03
C THR A 80 -3.20 -0.65 11.76
N ASP A 81 -3.99 -0.82 12.81
CA ASP A 81 -5.46 -0.84 12.77
C ASP A 81 -6.06 0.47 12.23
N ALA A 82 -5.61 1.61 12.75
CA ALA A 82 -6.06 2.92 12.28
C ALA A 82 -5.69 3.18 10.81
N LEU A 83 -4.50 2.73 10.38
CA LEU A 83 -4.06 2.82 8.99
C LEU A 83 -4.96 2.00 8.06
N ILE A 84 -5.23 0.73 8.42
CA ILE A 84 -6.08 -0.17 7.63
C ILE A 84 -7.49 0.40 7.52
N GLU A 85 -8.08 0.86 8.64
CA GLU A 85 -9.41 1.47 8.64
C GLU A 85 -9.46 2.69 7.71
N HIS A 86 -8.46 3.57 7.80
CA HIS A 86 -8.38 4.78 6.99
C HIS A 86 -8.32 4.45 5.49
N LEU A 87 -7.47 3.49 5.10
CA LEU A 87 -7.33 3.08 3.70
C LEU A 87 -8.60 2.37 3.18
N PHE A 88 -9.16 1.42 3.94
CA PHE A 88 -10.35 0.66 3.52
C PHE A 88 -11.56 1.57 3.35
N ARG A 89 -11.78 2.50 4.29
CA ARG A 89 -12.87 3.48 4.22
C ARG A 89 -12.71 4.39 3.00
N ALA A 90 -11.50 4.85 2.71
CA ALA A 90 -11.24 5.72 1.56
C ALA A 90 -11.42 5.00 0.21
N ALA A 91 -11.08 3.71 0.17
CA ALA A 91 -11.28 2.85 -1.00
C ALA A 91 -12.73 2.34 -1.16
N ASN A 92 -13.62 2.66 -0.22
CA ASN A 92 -14.99 2.13 -0.16
C ASN A 92 -15.03 0.60 -0.17
N ILE A 93 -14.10 -0.07 0.55
CA ILE A 93 -14.06 -1.53 0.66
C ILE A 93 -14.97 -1.97 1.82
N ASP A 94 -15.95 -2.80 1.52
CA ASP A 94 -16.90 -3.37 2.50
C ASP A 94 -16.39 -4.70 3.08
N ALA A 95 -15.80 -5.53 2.24
CA ALA A 95 -15.25 -6.82 2.62
C ALA A 95 -14.06 -7.21 1.74
N ALA A 96 -13.16 -8.02 2.30
CA ALA A 96 -12.04 -8.61 1.57
C ALA A 96 -11.85 -10.08 1.97
N THR A 97 -11.54 -10.94 0.99
CA THR A 97 -11.19 -12.35 1.23
C THR A 97 -9.70 -12.54 1.02
N GLY A 98 -9.01 -12.92 2.09
CA GLY A 98 -7.56 -13.10 2.09
C GLY A 98 -7.14 -14.52 1.72
N ASP A 99 -6.14 -14.64 0.84
CA ASP A 99 -5.49 -15.91 0.54
C ASP A 99 -4.38 -16.19 1.56
N SER A 100 -4.61 -17.19 2.42
CA SER A 100 -3.73 -17.52 3.55
C SER A 100 -2.39 -18.14 3.15
N ASP A 101 -2.25 -18.65 1.94
CA ASP A 101 -1.07 -19.41 1.51
C ASP A 101 0.14 -18.51 1.18
N ALA A 102 -0.07 -17.23 0.86
CA ALA A 102 1.02 -16.30 0.56
C ALA A 102 1.96 -16.05 1.77
N ALA A 103 1.43 -16.11 3.00
CA ALA A 103 2.21 -15.94 4.23
C ALA A 103 3.22 -17.09 4.50
N THR A 104 3.15 -18.18 3.72
CA THR A 104 4.10 -19.30 3.82
C THR A 104 5.27 -19.21 2.83
N HIS A 105 5.27 -18.21 1.94
CA HIS A 105 6.34 -18.05 0.95
C HIS A 105 7.59 -17.45 1.61
N PRO A 106 8.78 -18.08 1.46
CA PRO A 106 10.01 -17.66 2.14
C PRO A 106 10.54 -16.28 1.72
N ALA A 107 9.95 -15.65 0.70
CA ALA A 107 10.28 -14.30 0.25
C ALA A 107 9.61 -13.18 1.08
N ILE A 108 8.71 -13.51 2.02
CA ILE A 108 7.96 -12.55 2.86
C ILE A 108 8.38 -12.66 4.35
N ARG A 109 9.57 -13.18 4.63
CA ARG A 109 10.14 -13.26 6.01
C ARG A 109 11.33 -12.33 6.19
#